data_AF-Q2VR46-F1
#
_entry.id   AF-Q2VR46-F1
#
_cell.length_a   1.000
_cell.length_b   1.000
_cell.length_c   1.000
_cell.angle_alpha   90.00
_cell.angle_beta   90.00
_cell.angle_gamma   90.00
#
_symmetry.space_group_name_H-M   'P 1'
#
loop_
_entity.id
_entity.type
_entity.pdbx_description
1 polymer ?
#
loop_
_entity_poly.entity_id
_entity_poly.type
_entity_poly.pdbx_seq_one_letter_code
_entity_poly.pdbx_strand_id
1 'polypeptide(L)'
;TNSVKASSSYSSSSKDSTAQPKSERRTISSTESPAQPSLGFQTKIPRRNFFGGTGEENGAIGEITPIVGEPGKPLSLEEEMKKLKEEVKKLGYDEDDIIHTHDGKKLHRKREMKFVRSGYFLHLGAAAETSKEPRLLKTGPTGYVYYLGTQPSKAFPTEIATYQGTWDFTTNASAKNNSKYFEGSNAGTNVGATSEDNQANTDNKDKPIGHSSEFTVNFSEKTLKGTLTKNGYVNPREKDKQEITDHYKIEANIHGNRFNGKAKALKTGDPYFGKDSNTVEGGFYGDKAQELAGKFLADDKSIFVVFAGKRDEKGEDKVEKKFDSVQVSLKDLAKSDMDTFGLATHLVIDGVQIALLPEGKTRFADMDFYQVLTKNINGKDYKISVCCNNLDYVKFGTFEQDSQDNKDGHQYLVGERTAVADLPKEARSYRYTGTWDGIIRSKNGGVGGDSPSDKAHGTRSIFDVNFADKKIEGKLIANDGLDEKPMLTLDGKIEGNGFSGIAKTGEKGFNIDNKSTTGGTVVHLNAKFEGGFYGPQAAELGGIVHSAEINNKDKVSITFGGKR
;
A
#
# COMPACT_ATOMS: atom_id res chain seq x y z
N THR A 1 -73.68 -25.21 -27.76
CA THR A 1 -73.76 -23.95 -27.01
C THR A 1 -72.60 -23.89 -26.02
N ASN A 2 -71.61 -23.05 -26.35
CA ASN A 2 -70.53 -22.41 -25.57
C ASN A 2 -69.94 -23.17 -24.35
N SER A 3 -68.63 -23.41 -24.24
CA SER A 3 -67.56 -22.41 -24.31
C SER A 3 -66.17 -23.07 -24.29
N VAL A 4 -65.23 -22.56 -25.10
CA VAL A 4 -63.78 -22.77 -24.93
C VAL A 4 -63.11 -21.41 -25.02
N LYS A 5 -62.34 -21.07 -23.98
CA LYS A 5 -61.57 -19.82 -23.82
C LYS A 5 -60.36 -19.80 -24.76
N ALA A 6 -60.16 -18.65 -25.40
CA ALA A 6 -58.95 -18.27 -26.10
C ALA A 6 -57.89 -17.72 -25.14
N SER A 7 -56.61 -18.02 -25.41
CA SER A 7 -55.46 -17.22 -25.00
C SER A 7 -54.60 -16.94 -26.23
N SER A 8 -54.61 -15.69 -26.67
CA SER A 8 -53.73 -15.18 -27.73
C SER A 8 -52.46 -14.61 -27.12
N SER A 9 -51.32 -15.13 -27.55
CA SER A 9 -49.99 -14.55 -27.38
C SER A 9 -49.85 -13.27 -28.20
N TYR A 10 -49.28 -12.24 -27.60
CA TYR A 10 -48.71 -11.10 -28.31
C TYR A 10 -47.22 -11.01 -27.98
N SER A 11 -46.39 -11.22 -29.00
CA SER A 11 -44.99 -10.81 -28.99
C SER A 11 -44.90 -9.33 -29.39
N SER A 12 -44.00 -8.60 -28.75
CA SER A 12 -43.45 -7.38 -29.35
C SER A 12 -41.93 -7.40 -29.19
N SER A 13 -41.28 -7.52 -30.33
CA SER A 13 -39.85 -7.35 -30.51
C SER A 13 -39.46 -5.89 -30.37
N SER A 14 -38.45 -5.59 -29.55
CA SER A 14 -37.55 -4.47 -29.80
C SER A 14 -36.12 -5.01 -29.84
N LYS A 15 -35.58 -5.09 -31.06
CA LYS A 15 -34.15 -5.16 -31.31
C LYS A 15 -33.63 -3.74 -31.18
N ASP A 16 -32.85 -3.47 -30.16
CA ASP A 16 -31.75 -2.51 -30.32
C ASP A 16 -30.51 -3.13 -29.66
N SER A 17 -29.64 -3.63 -30.53
CA SER A 17 -28.43 -4.36 -30.19
C SER A 17 -27.23 -3.47 -30.49
N THR A 18 -26.72 -2.83 -29.45
CA THR A 18 -25.28 -2.59 -29.30
C THR A 18 -24.88 -3.15 -27.95
N ALA A 19 -24.80 -4.48 -27.86
CA ALA A 19 -24.17 -5.12 -26.72
C ALA A 19 -22.71 -4.65 -26.70
N GLN A 20 -22.35 -3.81 -25.72
CA GLN A 20 -20.95 -3.59 -25.40
C GLN A 20 -20.30 -4.96 -25.19
N PRO A 21 -19.05 -5.19 -25.63
CA PRO A 21 -18.37 -6.44 -25.35
C PRO A 21 -18.43 -6.67 -23.83
N LYS A 22 -18.96 -7.82 -23.40
CA LYS A 22 -18.87 -8.25 -22.00
C LYS A 22 -17.40 -8.10 -21.62
N SER A 23 -17.06 -7.22 -20.67
CA SER A 23 -15.68 -7.11 -20.24
C SER A 23 -15.22 -8.48 -19.77
N GLU A 24 -14.14 -9.01 -20.34
CA GLU A 24 -13.57 -10.26 -19.84
C GLU A 24 -13.29 -10.12 -18.35
N ARG A 25 -13.73 -11.10 -17.56
CA ARG A 25 -13.52 -11.10 -16.11
C ARG A 25 -12.03 -11.19 -15.81
N ARG A 26 -11.55 -10.42 -14.83
CA ARG A 26 -10.14 -10.40 -14.43
C ARG A 26 -9.71 -11.76 -13.87
N THR A 27 -8.62 -12.30 -14.40
CA THR A 27 -7.90 -13.45 -13.82
C THR A 27 -6.72 -12.93 -13.01
N ILE A 28 -6.70 -13.24 -11.71
CA ILE A 28 -5.60 -12.86 -10.83
C ILE A 28 -4.44 -13.82 -11.09
N SER A 29 -3.33 -13.29 -11.57
CA SER A 29 -2.11 -14.06 -11.85
C SER A 29 -1.08 -13.91 -10.73
N SER A 30 -0.11 -14.82 -10.67
CA SER A 30 1.06 -14.69 -9.78
C SER A 30 1.88 -13.42 -10.06
N THR A 31 1.80 -12.85 -11.26
CA THR A 31 2.48 -11.58 -11.60
C THR A 31 1.77 -10.33 -11.05
N GLU A 32 0.48 -10.44 -10.68
CA GLU A 32 -0.21 -9.39 -9.94
C GLU A 32 0.13 -9.40 -8.44
N SER A 33 0.77 -10.48 -7.96
CA SER A 33 1.23 -10.64 -6.58
C SER A 33 2.66 -11.24 -6.54
N PRO A 34 3.69 -10.54 -7.05
CA PRO A 34 5.07 -10.90 -6.81
C PRO A 34 5.37 -10.81 -5.29
N ALA A 35 6.56 -11.26 -4.86
CA ALA A 35 7.01 -11.34 -3.45
C ALA A 35 6.32 -10.32 -2.52
N GLN A 36 5.77 -10.80 -1.39
CA GLN A 36 4.84 -10.03 -0.55
C GLN A 36 5.38 -8.62 -0.27
N PRO A 37 4.74 -7.56 -0.81
CA PRO A 37 5.16 -6.20 -0.57
C PRO A 37 5.01 -5.87 0.92
N SER A 38 5.93 -5.04 1.41
CA SER A 38 5.91 -4.54 2.78
C SER A 38 6.15 -3.03 2.81
N LEU A 39 5.78 -2.41 3.92
CA LEU A 39 6.09 -1.02 4.24
C LEU A 39 7.61 -0.79 4.30
N GLY A 40 8.38 -1.80 4.69
CA GLY A 40 9.82 -1.74 4.76
C GLY A 40 10.46 -3.11 4.91
N PHE A 41 11.77 -3.16 4.77
CA PHE A 41 12.57 -4.36 5.02
C PHE A 41 13.86 -3.99 5.72
N GLN A 42 14.39 -4.95 6.49
CA GLN A 42 15.69 -4.83 7.11
C GLN A 42 16.48 -6.13 6.99
N THR A 43 17.80 -6.03 7.11
CA THR A 43 18.68 -7.18 7.32
C THR A 43 19.70 -6.85 8.39
N LYS A 44 20.09 -7.86 9.17
CA LYS A 44 21.17 -7.73 10.16
C LYS A 44 22.52 -7.68 9.44
N ILE A 45 23.35 -6.71 9.84
CA ILE A 45 24.71 -6.55 9.32
C ILE A 45 25.55 -7.76 9.77
N PRO A 46 26.13 -8.52 8.84
CA PRO A 46 26.71 -9.81 9.15
C PRO A 46 28.02 -9.66 9.94
N ARG A 47 28.24 -10.60 10.85
CA ARG A 47 29.53 -10.80 11.52
C ARG A 47 29.94 -12.25 11.33
N ARG A 48 31.11 -12.47 10.75
CA ARG A 48 31.67 -13.79 10.47
C ARG A 48 32.16 -14.43 11.77
N ASN A 49 31.87 -15.71 11.99
CA ASN A 49 32.49 -16.46 13.08
C ASN A 49 33.97 -16.71 12.76
N PHE A 50 34.91 -16.16 13.54
CA PHE A 50 36.34 -16.34 13.27
C PHE A 50 37.07 -17.13 14.37
N PHE A 51 36.34 -17.89 15.18
CA PHE A 51 36.94 -18.74 16.21
C PHE A 51 38.03 -19.66 15.62
N GLY A 52 39.22 -19.67 16.21
CA GLY A 52 40.40 -20.38 15.68
C GLY A 52 40.16 -21.87 15.43
N GLY A 53 40.46 -22.34 14.22
CA GLY A 53 40.36 -23.74 13.79
C GLY A 53 38.98 -24.19 13.28
N THR A 54 37.90 -23.42 13.52
CA THR A 54 36.53 -23.70 13.05
C THR A 54 35.84 -22.47 12.44
N GLY A 55 36.58 -21.39 12.20
CA GLY A 55 36.05 -20.13 11.71
C GLY A 55 35.32 -20.32 10.38
N GLU A 56 34.14 -19.73 10.26
CA GLU A 56 33.41 -19.68 9.00
C GLU A 56 34.23 -18.86 8.01
N GLU A 57 34.36 -19.37 6.78
CA GLU A 57 35.01 -18.63 5.70
C GLU A 57 34.19 -17.39 5.30
N ASN A 58 32.86 -17.52 5.37
CA ASN A 58 31.91 -16.52 4.89
C ASN A 58 30.78 -16.31 5.92
N GLY A 59 30.61 -15.07 6.37
CA GLY A 59 29.41 -14.59 7.05
C GLY A 59 28.42 -14.07 6.01
N ALA A 60 27.36 -14.84 5.76
CA ALA A 60 26.31 -14.45 4.82
C ALA A 60 25.51 -13.25 5.35
N ILE A 61 24.97 -12.45 4.43
CA ILE A 61 24.00 -11.40 4.75
C ILE A 61 22.83 -12.04 5.51
N GLY A 62 22.39 -11.36 6.57
CA GLY A 62 21.30 -11.84 7.41
C GLY A 62 20.01 -12.03 6.63
N GLU A 63 19.05 -12.73 7.22
CA GLU A 63 17.72 -12.84 6.66
C GLU A 63 17.13 -11.44 6.41
N ILE A 64 16.58 -11.23 5.22
CA ILE A 64 15.91 -9.99 4.84
C ILE A 64 14.46 -10.12 5.33
N THR A 65 14.12 -9.41 6.39
CA THR A 65 12.82 -9.51 7.04
C THR A 65 11.98 -8.26 6.74
N PRO A 66 10.65 -8.41 6.55
CA PRO A 66 9.75 -7.27 6.46
C PRO A 66 9.65 -6.56 7.82
N ILE A 67 9.51 -5.24 7.79
CA ILE A 67 9.19 -4.46 8.98
C ILE A 67 7.66 -4.41 9.11
N VAL A 68 7.13 -5.08 10.13
CA VAL A 68 5.69 -5.20 10.39
C VAL A 68 5.30 -4.45 11.65
N GLY A 69 4.13 -3.82 11.63
CA GLY A 69 3.61 -3.07 12.77
C GLY A 69 3.08 -3.95 13.89
N GLU A 70 2.76 -3.33 15.02
CA GLU A 70 2.00 -3.99 16.07
C GLU A 70 0.54 -4.22 15.62
N PRO A 71 -0.05 -5.40 15.90
CA PRO A 71 -1.43 -5.66 15.51
C PRO A 71 -2.43 -4.64 16.09
N GLY A 72 -3.29 -4.07 15.25
CA GLY A 72 -4.27 -3.06 15.60
C GLY A 72 -3.71 -1.64 15.71
N LYS A 73 -2.45 -1.39 15.32
CA LYS A 73 -1.83 -0.07 15.39
C LYS A 73 -1.16 0.29 14.06
N PRO A 74 -1.57 1.40 13.40
CA PRO A 74 -0.90 1.89 12.21
C PRO A 74 0.59 2.13 12.45
N LEU A 75 1.41 1.75 11.48
CA LEU A 75 2.86 1.89 11.57
C LEU A 75 3.27 3.37 11.55
N SER A 76 4.10 3.77 12.52
CA SER A 76 4.70 5.11 12.59
C SER A 76 6.21 5.03 12.40
N LEU A 77 6.78 5.90 11.55
CA LEU A 77 8.23 5.98 11.36
C LEU A 77 8.95 6.22 12.69
N GLU A 78 8.43 7.13 13.53
CA GLU A 78 9.08 7.50 14.78
C GLU A 78 9.10 6.33 15.77
N GLU A 79 8.00 5.59 15.88
CA GLU A 79 7.88 4.46 16.80
C GLU A 79 8.76 3.30 16.35
N GLU A 80 8.78 2.98 15.06
CA GLU A 80 9.64 1.92 14.52
C GLU A 80 11.13 2.29 14.62
N MET A 81 11.49 3.56 14.42
CA MET A 81 12.88 4.00 14.66
C MET A 81 13.26 3.92 16.14
N LYS A 82 12.32 4.19 17.05
CA LYS A 82 12.54 3.99 18.48
C LYS A 82 12.72 2.51 18.83
N LYS A 83 11.90 1.62 18.27
CA LYS A 83 12.05 0.16 18.45
C LYS A 83 13.42 -0.32 17.94
N LEU A 84 13.81 0.10 16.73
CA LEU A 84 15.10 -0.25 16.15
C LEU A 84 16.27 0.27 17.01
N LYS A 85 16.14 1.48 17.58
CA LYS A 85 17.11 2.02 18.54
C LYS A 85 17.24 1.12 19.77
N GLU A 86 16.14 0.69 20.36
CA GLU A 86 16.16 -0.20 21.54
C GLU A 86 16.71 -1.59 21.21
N GLU A 87 16.49 -2.10 20.00
CA GLU A 87 17.13 -3.33 19.54
C GLU A 87 18.64 -3.18 19.40
N VAL A 88 19.09 -2.11 18.72
CA VAL A 88 20.52 -1.85 18.50
C VAL A 88 21.24 -1.56 19.82
N LYS A 89 20.59 -0.86 20.76
CA LYS A 89 21.13 -0.62 22.10
C LYS A 89 21.47 -1.91 22.85
N LYS A 90 20.71 -2.99 22.67
CA LYS A 90 20.99 -4.30 23.28
C LYS A 90 22.24 -4.99 22.71
N LEU A 91 22.79 -4.49 21.59
CA LEU A 91 23.95 -5.09 20.94
C LEU A 91 25.27 -4.70 21.61
N GLY A 92 25.30 -3.69 22.47
CA GLY A 92 26.50 -3.26 23.19
C GLY A 92 26.14 -2.53 24.50
N TYR A 93 27.11 -1.82 25.05
CA TYR A 93 26.97 -1.18 26.38
C TYR A 93 26.88 0.34 26.32
N ASP A 94 27.59 0.95 25.38
CA ASP A 94 27.71 2.41 25.27
C ASP A 94 26.74 2.96 24.22
N GLU A 95 25.80 3.80 24.66
CA GLU A 95 24.84 4.43 23.76
C GLU A 95 25.48 5.48 22.85
N ASP A 96 26.65 6.03 23.19
CA ASP A 96 27.35 7.01 22.37
C ASP A 96 27.93 6.38 21.09
N ASP A 97 28.12 5.06 21.09
CA ASP A 97 28.53 4.27 19.93
C ASP A 97 27.39 3.97 18.95
N ILE A 98 26.17 4.38 19.27
CA ILE A 98 25.00 4.17 18.43
C ILE A 98 24.88 5.28 17.39
N ILE A 99 24.82 4.89 16.12
CA ILE A 99 24.68 5.80 14.99
C ILE A 99 23.59 5.34 14.02
N HIS A 100 22.93 6.28 13.36
CA HIS A 100 22.02 5.95 12.26
C HIS A 100 21.95 7.06 11.21
N THR A 101 21.49 6.72 10.01
CA THR A 101 21.48 7.60 8.83
C THR A 101 20.56 8.82 8.91
N HIS A 102 19.79 8.97 9.99
CA HIS A 102 18.86 10.07 10.21
C HIS A 102 19.13 10.81 11.53
N ASP A 103 20.32 10.62 12.13
CA ASP A 103 20.67 11.23 13.43
C ASP A 103 21.09 12.70 13.33
N GLY A 104 21.28 13.22 12.12
CA GLY A 104 21.68 14.61 11.85
C GLY A 104 23.10 14.97 12.29
N LYS A 105 23.90 14.03 12.82
CA LYS A 105 25.22 14.31 13.43
C LYS A 105 26.33 14.52 12.39
N LYS A 106 26.20 14.00 11.17
CA LYS A 106 27.10 14.26 10.01
C LYS A 106 26.29 14.66 8.78
N LEU A 107 26.91 15.30 7.78
CA LEU A 107 26.17 15.81 6.61
C LEU A 107 25.43 14.71 5.86
N HIS A 108 26.04 13.53 5.66
CA HIS A 108 25.39 12.39 4.98
C HIS A 108 24.27 11.73 5.79
N ARG A 109 24.13 12.12 7.07
CA ARG A 109 23.10 11.65 8.00
C ARG A 109 22.03 12.70 8.30
N LYS A 110 22.07 13.84 7.60
CA LYS A 110 21.01 14.86 7.57
C LYS A 110 20.09 14.58 6.39
N ARG A 111 19.05 13.77 6.62
CA ARG A 111 18.15 13.28 5.58
C ARG A 111 16.73 13.77 5.85
N GLU A 112 16.35 14.82 5.16
CA GLU A 112 15.02 15.43 5.28
C GLU A 112 13.99 14.66 4.45
N MET A 113 13.36 13.67 5.09
CA MET A 113 12.28 12.84 4.54
C MET A 113 11.08 12.85 5.51
N LYS A 114 9.86 12.88 4.99
CA LYS A 114 8.61 12.92 5.75
C LYS A 114 7.96 11.54 5.85
N PHE A 115 7.98 10.75 4.77
CA PHE A 115 7.25 9.48 4.67
C PHE A 115 8.18 8.27 4.65
N VAL A 116 9.49 8.47 4.52
CA VAL A 116 10.49 7.40 4.43
C VAL A 116 11.61 7.58 5.46
N ARG A 117 12.10 6.45 5.98
CA ARG A 117 13.41 6.31 6.62
C ARG A 117 14.19 5.20 5.93
N SER A 118 15.47 5.40 5.69
CA SER A 118 16.33 4.41 5.04
C SER A 118 17.79 4.59 5.42
N GLY A 119 18.54 3.50 5.33
CA GLY A 119 19.98 3.46 5.49
C GLY A 119 20.39 2.39 6.49
N TYR A 120 21.16 2.78 7.50
CA TYR A 120 21.62 1.87 8.56
C TYR A 120 21.35 2.40 9.95
N PHE A 121 21.31 1.48 10.90
CA PHE A 121 21.30 1.71 12.34
C PHE A 121 22.35 0.78 12.95
N LEU A 122 23.39 1.34 13.55
CA LEU A 122 24.62 0.64 13.91
C LEU A 122 24.98 0.89 15.38
N HIS A 123 25.57 -0.14 16.00
CA HIS A 123 26.33 -0.01 17.23
C HIS A 123 27.81 -0.24 16.89
N LEU A 124 28.63 0.80 17.01
CA LEU A 124 30.06 0.75 16.67
C LEU A 124 30.86 -0.12 17.66
N GLY A 125 30.59 0.03 18.97
CA GLY A 125 31.14 -0.81 20.04
C GLY A 125 30.28 -2.00 20.43
N ALA A 126 29.69 -2.70 19.45
CA ALA A 126 28.85 -3.87 19.76
C ALA A 126 29.64 -4.95 20.51
N ALA A 127 29.01 -5.57 21.51
CA ALA A 127 29.59 -6.65 22.29
C ALA A 127 29.92 -7.86 21.42
N ALA A 128 30.97 -8.59 21.82
CA ALA A 128 31.32 -9.85 21.18
C ALA A 128 30.23 -10.90 21.42
N GLU A 129 29.77 -11.56 20.36
CA GLU A 129 28.97 -12.78 20.50
C GLU A 129 29.93 -13.95 20.67
N THR A 130 29.94 -14.57 21.86
CA THR A 130 30.82 -15.69 22.18
C THR A 130 30.04 -16.88 22.71
N SER A 131 30.37 -18.08 22.26
CA SER A 131 29.90 -19.34 22.85
C SER A 131 31.03 -20.38 22.80
N LYS A 132 31.09 -21.23 23.81
CA LYS A 132 32.04 -22.36 23.85
C LYS A 132 31.53 -23.54 23.02
N GLU A 133 30.22 -23.78 23.05
CA GLU A 133 29.54 -24.87 22.35
C GLU A 133 28.16 -24.38 21.86
N PRO A 134 27.94 -24.21 20.55
CA PRO A 134 28.94 -24.29 19.48
C PRO A 134 30.03 -23.22 19.63
N ARG A 135 31.24 -23.47 19.12
CA ARG A 135 32.35 -22.51 19.15
C ARG A 135 32.02 -21.28 18.30
N LEU A 136 31.86 -20.13 18.95
CA LEU A 136 31.45 -18.88 18.34
C LEU A 136 32.32 -17.73 18.86
N LEU A 137 32.85 -16.93 17.94
CA LEU A 137 33.42 -15.62 18.21
C LEU A 137 33.11 -14.69 17.04
N LYS A 138 32.19 -13.74 17.27
CA LYS A 138 31.87 -12.65 16.33
C LYS A 138 32.08 -11.32 17.04
N THR A 139 32.83 -10.41 16.41
CA THR A 139 33.21 -9.11 16.98
C THR A 139 33.06 -8.01 15.94
N GLY A 140 33.17 -6.76 16.39
CA GLY A 140 33.07 -5.57 15.56
C GLY A 140 31.63 -5.04 15.43
N PRO A 141 31.48 -3.91 14.71
CA PRO A 141 30.19 -3.22 14.56
C PRO A 141 29.10 -4.13 13.99
N THR A 142 27.87 -3.94 14.47
CA THR A 142 26.70 -4.61 13.90
C THR A 142 25.44 -3.80 14.21
N GLY A 143 24.34 -4.21 13.60
CA GLY A 143 23.07 -3.50 13.59
C GLY A 143 22.29 -3.92 12.36
N TYR A 144 21.62 -2.98 11.71
CA TYR A 144 20.74 -3.25 10.59
C TYR A 144 20.93 -2.28 9.43
N VAL A 145 20.74 -2.78 8.21
CA VAL A 145 20.48 -1.97 7.02
C VAL A 145 19.00 -2.12 6.67
N TYR A 146 18.31 -1.01 6.43
CA TYR A 146 16.86 -0.99 6.30
C TYR A 146 16.34 0.10 5.37
N TYR A 147 15.12 -0.09 4.88
CA TYR A 147 14.24 1.01 4.49
C TYR A 147 12.85 0.77 5.06
N LEU A 148 12.13 1.86 5.30
CA LEU A 148 10.79 1.87 5.83
C LEU A 148 10.06 3.09 5.27
N GLY A 149 8.84 2.91 4.80
CA GLY A 149 7.97 4.02 4.45
C GLY A 149 6.57 3.85 5.03
N THR A 150 5.88 4.97 5.20
CA THR A 150 4.49 5.04 5.67
C THR A 150 3.61 5.72 4.62
N GLN A 151 2.29 5.51 4.72
CA GLN A 151 1.31 6.05 3.77
C GLN A 151 1.65 5.68 2.31
N PRO A 152 1.58 4.40 1.92
CA PRO A 152 1.76 4.00 0.53
C PRO A 152 0.86 4.81 -0.41
N SER A 153 1.44 5.35 -1.46
CA SER A 153 0.79 6.38 -2.26
C SER A 153 -0.49 5.90 -2.95
N LYS A 154 -1.51 6.77 -2.94
CA LYS A 154 -2.81 6.54 -3.58
C LYS A 154 -3.04 7.42 -4.81
N ALA A 155 -2.20 8.43 -5.01
CA ALA A 155 -2.19 9.27 -6.19
C ALA A 155 -0.77 9.42 -6.74
N PHE A 156 -0.66 9.61 -8.05
CA PHE A 156 0.63 9.82 -8.72
C PHE A 156 0.64 11.13 -9.50
N PRO A 157 1.82 11.76 -9.64
CA PRO A 157 2.06 12.77 -10.66
C PRO A 157 1.65 12.29 -12.05
N THR A 158 1.07 13.20 -12.82
CA THR A 158 0.75 12.97 -14.23
C THR A 158 1.95 13.22 -15.15
N GLU A 159 2.95 13.96 -14.67
CA GLU A 159 4.20 14.25 -15.37
C GLU A 159 5.32 13.30 -14.95
N ILE A 160 6.40 13.26 -15.75
CA ILE A 160 7.63 12.57 -15.36
C ILE A 160 8.21 13.26 -14.13
N ALA A 161 8.52 12.47 -13.10
CA ALA A 161 9.04 12.96 -11.84
C ALA A 161 10.50 12.52 -11.63
N THR A 162 11.33 13.44 -11.16
CA THR A 162 12.70 13.15 -10.73
C THR A 162 12.75 13.11 -9.20
N TYR A 163 13.32 12.04 -8.65
CA TYR A 163 13.53 11.86 -7.23
C TYR A 163 15.02 11.84 -6.93
N GLN A 164 15.43 12.54 -5.90
CA GLN A 164 16.82 12.58 -5.43
C GLN A 164 16.87 12.16 -3.96
N GLY A 165 17.91 11.41 -3.60
CA GLY A 165 18.10 10.99 -2.22
C GLY A 165 19.41 10.24 -2.03
N THR A 166 19.34 9.14 -1.28
CA THR A 166 20.51 8.37 -0.86
C THR A 166 20.34 6.88 -1.10
N TRP A 167 21.44 6.15 -1.03
CA TRP A 167 21.45 4.70 -0.94
C TRP A 167 22.49 4.24 0.08
N ASP A 168 22.24 3.10 0.70
CA ASP A 168 23.16 2.49 1.65
C ASP A 168 23.19 0.99 1.47
N PHE A 169 24.18 0.34 2.05
CA PHE A 169 24.36 -1.10 1.86
C PHE A 169 25.00 -1.79 3.06
N THR A 170 24.91 -3.12 3.05
CA THR A 170 25.82 -3.99 3.78
C THR A 170 26.33 -5.10 2.86
N THR A 171 27.61 -5.45 2.97
CA THR A 171 28.19 -6.59 2.28
C THR A 171 28.07 -7.87 3.12
N ASN A 172 28.28 -9.03 2.50
CA ASN A 172 28.72 -10.21 3.25
C ASN A 172 30.11 -9.96 3.90
N ALA A 173 30.53 -10.85 4.79
CA ALA A 173 31.86 -10.82 5.37
C ALA A 173 32.64 -12.06 4.93
N SER A 174 33.85 -11.93 4.39
CA SER A 174 34.66 -13.07 3.95
C SER A 174 36.13 -12.92 4.28
N ALA A 175 36.76 -13.99 4.78
CA ALA A 175 38.21 -14.02 4.98
C ALA A 175 39.02 -13.85 3.67
N LYS A 176 38.39 -14.08 2.51
CA LYS A 176 39.00 -13.93 1.18
C LYS A 176 38.98 -12.49 0.66
N ASN A 177 38.16 -11.64 1.28
CA ASN A 177 38.00 -10.27 0.82
C ASN A 177 39.25 -9.42 1.09
N ASN A 178 39.52 -8.46 0.22
CA ASN A 178 40.62 -7.52 0.40
C ASN A 178 40.34 -6.59 1.59
N SER A 179 41.11 -6.74 2.68
CA SER A 179 40.98 -5.96 3.92
C SER A 179 41.28 -4.47 3.76
N LYS A 180 41.78 -4.02 2.60
CA LYS A 180 42.08 -2.61 2.30
C LYS A 180 41.05 -1.94 1.41
N TYR A 181 40.01 -2.65 0.96
CA TYR A 181 39.01 -2.08 0.07
C TYR A 181 38.14 -1.03 0.78
N PHE A 182 37.72 -1.34 2.00
CA PHE A 182 36.97 -0.44 2.87
C PHE A 182 37.89 0.15 3.96
N GLU A 183 37.49 1.28 4.53
CA GLU A 183 38.11 1.84 5.72
C GLU A 183 37.75 1.01 6.96
N GLY A 184 38.67 0.88 7.91
CA GLY A 184 38.50 0.05 9.09
C GLY A 184 39.07 -1.37 8.90
N SER A 185 39.86 -1.83 9.86
CA SER A 185 40.73 -3.02 9.77
C SER A 185 40.01 -4.36 9.56
N ASN A 186 38.68 -4.38 9.50
CA ASN A 186 37.86 -5.58 9.51
C ASN A 186 36.60 -5.51 8.61
N ALA A 187 36.35 -4.37 7.95
CA ALA A 187 35.18 -4.18 7.10
C ALA A 187 35.30 -5.01 5.83
N GLY A 188 34.24 -5.77 5.52
CA GLY A 188 34.18 -6.74 4.42
C GLY A 188 34.86 -8.08 4.73
N THR A 189 35.67 -8.18 5.80
CA THR A 189 36.39 -9.42 6.15
C THR A 189 35.79 -10.14 7.35
N ASN A 190 35.66 -9.45 8.49
CA ASN A 190 35.10 -10.00 9.72
C ASN A 190 33.68 -9.48 9.98
N VAL A 191 33.40 -8.26 9.54
CA VAL A 191 32.07 -7.64 9.58
C VAL A 191 31.66 -7.26 8.15
N GLY A 192 30.36 -7.30 7.86
CA GLY A 192 29.85 -6.77 6.61
C GLY A 192 30.17 -5.27 6.53
N ALA A 193 30.83 -4.85 5.46
CA ALA A 193 31.10 -3.44 5.25
C ALA A 193 29.80 -2.69 4.97
N THR A 194 29.74 -1.44 5.40
CA THR A 194 28.59 -0.55 5.24
C THR A 194 28.98 0.72 4.50
N SER A 195 28.00 1.60 4.26
CA SER A 195 28.27 2.93 3.70
C SER A 195 29.21 3.79 4.55
N GLU A 196 29.29 3.58 5.88
CA GLU A 196 30.25 4.30 6.74
C GLU A 196 31.70 3.90 6.45
N ASP A 197 31.94 2.66 6.00
CA ASP A 197 33.26 2.11 5.76
C ASP A 197 33.79 2.47 4.36
N ASN A 198 33.00 3.14 3.51
CA ASN A 198 33.27 3.27 2.08
C ASN A 198 33.92 4.60 1.67
N GLN A 199 34.57 5.32 2.59
CA GLN A 199 35.36 6.53 2.30
C GLN A 199 34.63 7.56 1.41
N ALA A 200 33.37 7.87 1.75
CA ALA A 200 32.60 8.91 1.06
C ALA A 200 32.85 10.29 1.70
N ASN A 201 32.49 11.36 1.00
CA ASN A 201 32.49 12.72 1.55
C ASN A 201 31.39 12.84 2.63
N THR A 202 31.74 13.17 3.87
CA THR A 202 30.78 13.22 4.99
C THR A 202 30.67 14.60 5.66
N ASP A 203 31.54 15.54 5.27
CA ASP A 203 31.79 16.79 6.00
C ASP A 203 31.99 18.01 5.09
N ASN A 204 32.43 17.85 3.84
CA ASN A 204 32.59 18.95 2.91
C ASN A 204 31.28 19.28 2.18
N LYS A 205 30.54 20.25 2.73
CA LYS A 205 29.24 20.75 2.22
C LYS A 205 29.27 21.37 0.81
N ASP A 206 30.44 21.78 0.32
CA ASP A 206 30.57 22.44 -0.99
C ASP A 206 30.68 21.42 -2.14
N LYS A 207 30.61 20.13 -1.82
CA LYS A 207 30.76 19.01 -2.75
C LYS A 207 29.64 17.97 -2.50
N PRO A 208 29.29 17.14 -3.50
CA PRO A 208 28.38 16.01 -3.32
C PRO A 208 28.75 15.15 -2.10
N ILE A 209 27.74 14.77 -1.32
CA ILE A 209 27.88 14.11 -0.01
C ILE A 209 27.49 12.63 -0.12
N GLY A 210 28.24 11.77 0.57
CA GLY A 210 27.88 10.38 0.83
C GLY A 210 27.57 9.54 -0.41
N HIS A 211 26.51 8.75 -0.32
CA HIS A 211 26.00 7.88 -1.37
C HIS A 211 24.67 8.44 -1.86
N SER A 212 24.67 9.05 -3.04
CA SER A 212 23.49 9.72 -3.62
C SER A 212 22.76 8.81 -4.60
N SER A 213 21.44 8.96 -4.67
CA SER A 213 20.59 8.27 -5.63
C SER A 213 19.76 9.28 -6.43
N GLU A 214 19.54 9.00 -7.71
CA GLU A 214 18.63 9.77 -8.56
C GLU A 214 17.76 8.82 -9.36
N PHE A 215 16.46 9.10 -9.42
CA PHE A 215 15.47 8.31 -10.14
C PHE A 215 14.63 9.19 -11.05
N THR A 216 14.35 8.71 -12.25
CA THR A 216 13.36 9.26 -13.18
C THR A 216 12.21 8.29 -13.28
N VAL A 217 10.99 8.76 -12.99
CA VAL A 217 9.79 7.94 -12.91
C VAL A 217 8.77 8.44 -13.92
N ASN A 218 8.34 7.55 -14.80
CA ASN A 218 7.24 7.80 -15.72
C ASN A 218 6.03 6.97 -15.29
N PHE A 219 5.09 7.59 -14.58
CA PHE A 219 3.88 6.92 -14.09
C PHE A 219 2.93 6.52 -15.22
N SER A 220 2.94 7.22 -16.36
CA SER A 220 2.10 6.91 -17.51
C SER A 220 2.56 5.64 -18.23
N GLU A 221 3.87 5.51 -18.43
CA GLU A 221 4.50 4.31 -19.01
C GLU A 221 4.73 3.21 -17.96
N LYS A 222 4.48 3.50 -16.68
CA LYS A 222 4.73 2.61 -15.54
C LYS A 222 6.18 2.15 -15.47
N THR A 223 7.13 3.05 -15.69
CA THR A 223 8.58 2.76 -15.67
C THR A 223 9.33 3.64 -14.68
N LEU A 224 10.43 3.09 -14.14
CA LEU A 224 11.37 3.78 -13.28
C LEU A 224 12.79 3.46 -13.73
N LYS A 225 13.63 4.49 -13.85
CA LYS A 225 15.07 4.38 -14.07
C LYS A 225 15.81 5.08 -12.95
N GLY A 226 16.92 4.51 -12.48
CA GLY A 226 17.70 5.09 -11.39
C GLY A 226 19.20 4.94 -11.55
N THR A 227 19.95 5.77 -10.82
CA THR A 227 21.40 5.71 -10.71
C THR A 227 21.80 5.79 -9.25
N LEU A 228 22.70 4.90 -8.82
CA LEU A 228 23.29 4.91 -7.48
C LEU A 228 24.76 5.31 -7.58
N THR A 229 25.12 6.42 -6.92
CA THR A 229 26.42 7.08 -7.05
C THR A 229 27.11 7.19 -5.70
N LYS A 230 28.41 6.89 -5.65
CA LYS A 230 29.31 7.20 -4.52
C LYS A 230 29.99 8.53 -4.78
N ASN A 231 29.87 9.45 -3.81
CA ASN A 231 30.59 10.71 -3.78
C ASN A 231 31.81 10.56 -2.87
N GLY A 232 32.98 10.29 -3.47
CA GLY A 232 34.20 9.93 -2.74
C GLY A 232 34.71 11.01 -1.80
N TYR A 233 35.60 10.62 -0.88
CA TYR A 233 36.25 11.51 0.07
C TYR A 233 36.91 12.72 -0.62
N VAL A 234 36.78 13.90 0.00
CA VAL A 234 37.42 15.13 -0.45
C VAL A 234 38.65 15.40 0.41
N ASN A 235 39.84 15.27 -0.18
CA ASN A 235 41.09 15.55 0.53
C ASN A 235 41.21 17.06 0.81
N PRO A 236 41.37 17.50 2.09
CA PRO A 236 41.53 18.91 2.43
C PRO A 236 42.73 19.60 1.77
N ARG A 237 43.73 18.82 1.32
CA ARG A 237 44.92 19.30 0.59
C ARG A 237 44.69 19.42 -0.92
N GLU A 238 43.67 18.77 -1.46
CA GLU A 238 43.31 18.76 -2.89
C GLU A 238 41.82 19.02 -3.09
N LYS A 239 41.31 20.13 -2.51
CA LYS A 239 39.87 20.42 -2.36
C LYS A 239 39.07 20.44 -3.67
N ASP A 240 39.73 20.68 -4.80
CA ASP A 240 39.08 20.73 -6.10
C ASP A 240 38.77 19.34 -6.68
N LYS A 241 39.43 18.29 -6.18
CA LYS A 241 39.25 16.92 -6.66
C LYS A 241 38.28 16.14 -5.79
N GLN A 242 37.38 15.42 -6.44
CA GLN A 242 36.54 14.41 -5.83
C GLN A 242 36.28 13.31 -6.86
N GLU A 243 36.46 12.05 -6.47
CA GLU A 243 36.06 10.92 -7.31
C GLU A 243 34.55 10.69 -7.16
N ILE A 244 33.81 10.78 -8.27
CA ILE A 244 32.39 10.45 -8.35
C ILE A 244 32.26 9.16 -9.15
N THR A 245 31.66 8.14 -8.54
CA THR A 245 31.51 6.82 -9.17
C THR A 245 30.06 6.37 -9.16
N ASP A 246 29.49 6.14 -10.34
CA ASP A 246 28.24 5.40 -10.47
C ASP A 246 28.52 3.90 -10.27
N HIS A 247 27.75 3.26 -9.38
CA HIS A 247 27.86 1.84 -9.09
C HIS A 247 26.78 1.02 -9.79
N TYR A 248 25.54 1.52 -9.78
CA TYR A 248 24.39 0.79 -10.32
C TYR A 248 23.50 1.67 -11.19
N LYS A 249 22.93 1.07 -12.24
CA LYS A 249 21.70 1.55 -12.90
C LYS A 249 20.53 0.67 -12.50
N ILE A 250 19.41 1.29 -12.14
CA ILE A 250 18.17 0.60 -11.77
C ILE A 250 17.18 0.75 -12.91
N GLU A 251 16.51 -0.33 -13.27
CA GLU A 251 15.38 -0.34 -14.20
C GLU A 251 14.25 -1.15 -13.59
N ALA A 252 13.07 -0.56 -13.44
CA ALA A 252 11.92 -1.20 -12.82
C ALA A 252 10.60 -0.83 -13.50
N ASN A 253 9.61 -1.71 -13.35
CA ASN A 253 8.24 -1.49 -13.77
C ASN A 253 7.34 -1.25 -12.55
N ILE A 254 6.34 -0.40 -12.72
CA ILE A 254 5.40 0.00 -11.67
C ILE A 254 4.14 -0.86 -11.74
N HIS A 255 3.79 -1.47 -10.62
CA HIS A 255 2.59 -2.27 -10.41
C HIS A 255 1.90 -1.82 -9.13
N GLY A 256 0.65 -1.36 -9.23
CA GLY A 256 0.01 -0.68 -8.10
C GLY A 256 0.77 0.60 -7.74
N ASN A 257 1.18 0.71 -6.48
CA ASN A 257 2.13 1.74 -5.99
C ASN A 257 3.50 1.17 -5.62
N ARG A 258 3.81 -0.01 -6.16
CA ARG A 258 5.07 -0.72 -5.99
C ARG A 258 5.83 -0.72 -7.30
N PHE A 259 7.13 -0.99 -7.22
CA PHE A 259 7.94 -1.26 -8.40
C PHE A 259 8.84 -2.46 -8.17
N ASN A 260 9.10 -3.22 -9.23
CA ASN A 260 10.04 -4.33 -9.24
C ASN A 260 10.89 -4.30 -10.50
N GLY A 261 12.11 -4.82 -10.42
CA GLY A 261 13.03 -4.74 -11.55
C GLY A 261 14.42 -5.26 -11.26
N LYS A 262 15.41 -4.61 -11.88
CA LYS A 262 16.81 -5.04 -11.86
C LYS A 262 17.75 -3.89 -11.52
N ALA A 263 18.87 -4.23 -10.90
CA ALA A 263 20.01 -3.34 -10.75
C ALA A 263 21.18 -3.90 -11.55
N LYS A 264 21.75 -3.09 -12.44
CA LYS A 264 22.91 -3.45 -13.26
C LYS A 264 24.16 -2.80 -12.70
N ALA A 265 25.14 -3.63 -12.35
CA ALA A 265 26.46 -3.19 -11.92
C ALA A 265 27.20 -2.54 -13.09
N LEU A 266 27.81 -1.38 -12.84
CA LEU A 266 28.55 -0.64 -13.86
C LEU A 266 30.04 -1.02 -13.93
N LYS A 267 30.58 -1.58 -12.84
CA LYS A 267 31.97 -2.03 -12.75
C LYS A 267 32.02 -3.53 -12.44
N THR A 268 31.82 -4.38 -13.44
CA THR A 268 31.67 -5.85 -13.26
C THR A 268 32.87 -6.57 -12.63
N GLY A 269 34.06 -5.95 -12.68
CA GLY A 269 35.27 -6.44 -12.01
C GLY A 269 35.42 -5.98 -10.55
N ASP A 270 34.52 -5.14 -10.05
CA ASP A 270 34.56 -4.70 -8.66
C ASP A 270 34.18 -5.86 -7.72
N PRO A 271 34.96 -6.13 -6.66
CA PRO A 271 34.74 -7.29 -5.79
C PRO A 271 33.45 -7.23 -4.96
N TYR A 272 32.83 -6.05 -4.78
CA TYR A 272 31.61 -5.89 -3.99
C TYR A 272 30.45 -5.29 -4.79
N PHE A 273 30.74 -4.40 -5.73
CA PHE A 273 29.74 -3.68 -6.53
C PHE A 273 29.68 -4.17 -7.99
N GLY A 274 30.28 -5.33 -8.29
CA GLY A 274 30.40 -5.84 -9.66
C GLY A 274 29.31 -6.79 -10.10
N LYS A 275 28.25 -6.99 -9.28
CA LYS A 275 27.23 -8.00 -9.52
C LYS A 275 25.85 -7.38 -9.70
N ASP A 276 25.17 -7.82 -10.75
CA ASP A 276 23.80 -7.44 -11.02
C ASP A 276 22.84 -7.99 -9.95
N SER A 277 21.61 -7.50 -9.97
CA SER A 277 20.52 -7.98 -9.15
C SER A 277 19.23 -8.06 -9.96
N ASN A 278 18.50 -9.17 -9.81
CA ASN A 278 17.13 -9.32 -10.31
C ASN A 278 16.07 -9.14 -9.21
N THR A 279 16.42 -8.53 -8.07
CA THR A 279 15.57 -8.45 -6.88
C THR A 279 15.26 -7.02 -6.45
N VAL A 280 15.32 -6.05 -7.39
CA VAL A 280 14.89 -4.68 -7.07
C VAL A 280 13.40 -4.71 -6.75
N GLU A 281 13.06 -4.17 -5.59
CA GLU A 281 11.70 -4.00 -5.13
C GLU A 281 11.60 -2.72 -4.30
N GLY A 282 10.49 -2.00 -4.43
CA GLY A 282 10.21 -0.83 -3.59
C GLY A 282 8.80 -0.30 -3.81
N GLY A 283 8.56 0.92 -3.32
CA GLY A 283 7.29 1.60 -3.53
C GLY A 283 7.35 3.10 -3.31
N PHE A 284 6.22 3.73 -3.58
CA PHE A 284 5.99 5.17 -3.42
C PHE A 284 5.23 5.45 -2.13
N TYR A 285 5.60 6.53 -1.46
CA TYR A 285 5.12 6.91 -0.13
C TYR A 285 4.71 8.39 -0.07
N GLY A 286 3.76 8.67 0.81
CA GLY A 286 3.00 9.92 0.86
C GLY A 286 1.82 9.94 -0.10
N ASP A 287 0.79 10.74 0.20
CA ASP A 287 -0.49 10.77 -0.53
C ASP A 287 -0.36 10.91 -2.06
N LYS A 288 0.72 11.57 -2.50
CA LYS A 288 0.97 11.97 -3.89
C LYS A 288 2.30 11.41 -4.43
N ALA A 289 2.83 10.34 -3.87
CA ALA A 289 4.15 9.80 -4.23
C ALA A 289 5.25 10.86 -4.10
N GLN A 290 5.30 11.55 -2.97
CA GLN A 290 6.36 12.50 -2.65
C GLN A 290 7.72 11.83 -2.55
N GLU A 291 7.73 10.62 -2.01
CA GLU A 291 8.93 9.86 -1.69
C GLU A 291 8.85 8.46 -2.27
N LEU A 292 10.01 7.84 -2.46
CA LEU A 292 10.15 6.44 -2.81
C LEU A 292 11.23 5.80 -1.97
N ALA A 293 11.11 4.49 -1.79
CA ALA A 293 12.14 3.68 -1.14
C ALA A 293 12.13 2.26 -1.69
N GLY A 294 13.27 1.60 -1.64
CA GLY A 294 13.39 0.21 -2.09
C GLY A 294 14.68 -0.45 -1.65
N LYS A 295 14.82 -1.71 -2.06
CA LYS A 295 15.96 -2.58 -1.79
C LYS A 295 16.33 -3.40 -3.00
N PHE A 296 17.52 -4.00 -2.97
CA PHE A 296 17.84 -5.20 -3.72
C PHE A 296 18.96 -5.99 -3.05
N LEU A 297 19.08 -7.27 -3.39
CA LEU A 297 20.19 -8.14 -3.06
C LEU A 297 20.89 -8.54 -4.36
N ALA A 298 22.21 -8.36 -4.45
CA ALA A 298 22.98 -8.83 -5.60
C ALA A 298 22.76 -10.33 -5.84
N ASP A 299 22.81 -10.78 -7.09
CA ASP A 299 22.48 -12.16 -7.48
C ASP A 299 23.39 -13.21 -6.80
N ASP A 300 24.64 -12.83 -6.49
CA ASP A 300 25.59 -13.67 -5.75
C ASP A 300 25.52 -13.50 -4.22
N LYS A 301 24.56 -12.69 -3.74
CA LYS A 301 24.32 -12.37 -2.32
C LYS A 301 25.51 -11.69 -1.62
N SER A 302 26.39 -11.05 -2.38
CA SER A 302 27.55 -10.32 -1.84
C SER A 302 27.20 -9.00 -1.19
N ILE A 303 26.13 -8.34 -1.65
CA ILE A 303 25.74 -7.01 -1.17
C ILE A 303 24.22 -6.84 -1.15
N PHE A 304 23.72 -6.32 -0.03
CA PHE A 304 22.35 -5.88 0.15
C PHE A 304 22.30 -4.35 0.15
N VAL A 305 21.44 -3.78 -0.69
CA VAL A 305 21.34 -2.35 -0.92
C VAL A 305 19.93 -1.87 -0.58
N VAL A 306 19.85 -0.71 0.04
CA VAL A 306 18.61 0.06 0.25
C VAL A 306 18.77 1.45 -0.34
N PHE A 307 17.68 2.02 -0.83
CA PHE A 307 17.69 3.36 -1.41
C PHE A 307 16.40 4.10 -1.09
N ALA A 308 16.48 5.43 -1.08
CA ALA A 308 15.35 6.32 -0.96
C ALA A 308 15.55 7.58 -1.82
N GLY A 309 14.45 8.20 -2.21
CA GLY A 309 14.46 9.46 -2.94
C GLY A 309 13.20 10.27 -2.67
N LYS A 310 13.33 11.59 -2.70
CA LYS A 310 12.21 12.52 -2.68
C LYS A 310 12.21 13.35 -3.95
N ARG A 311 11.02 13.69 -4.45
CA ARG A 311 10.87 14.67 -5.51
C ARG A 311 10.51 16.03 -4.93
N ASP A 312 10.76 17.08 -5.69
CA ASP A 312 10.23 18.40 -5.36
C ASP A 312 8.73 18.46 -5.69
N GLU A 313 7.92 18.84 -4.71
CA GLU A 313 6.51 19.20 -4.94
C GLU A 313 6.46 20.59 -5.58
N LYS A 314 6.03 20.69 -6.84
CA LYS A 314 5.68 21.98 -7.45
C LYS A 314 4.32 22.42 -6.91
N GLY A 315 4.10 23.70 -6.65
CA GLY A 315 2.85 24.19 -6.03
C GLY A 315 1.56 23.76 -6.74
N GLU A 316 1.57 23.66 -8.07
CA GLU A 316 0.48 23.11 -8.90
C GLU A 316 0.75 21.66 -9.35
N ASP A 317 1.12 20.78 -8.42
CA ASP A 317 1.40 19.38 -8.74
C ASP A 317 0.15 18.67 -9.26
N LYS A 318 0.11 18.39 -10.57
CA LYS A 318 -1.00 17.68 -11.21
C LYS A 318 -0.90 16.19 -10.89
N VAL A 319 -1.71 15.77 -9.94
CA VAL A 319 -1.81 14.37 -9.51
C VAL A 319 -3.13 13.74 -9.89
N GLU A 320 -3.09 12.44 -10.12
CA GLU A 320 -4.26 11.63 -10.41
C GLU A 320 -4.40 10.53 -9.36
N LYS A 321 -5.59 10.42 -8.75
CA LYS A 321 -5.88 9.35 -7.79
C LYS A 321 -5.93 8.01 -8.52
N LYS A 322 -5.17 7.03 -8.04
CA LYS A 322 -5.06 5.68 -8.62
C LYS A 322 -5.73 4.62 -7.75
N PHE A 323 -5.81 4.85 -6.44
CA PHE A 323 -6.37 3.86 -5.51
C PHE A 323 -7.29 4.53 -4.48
N ASP A 324 -8.34 3.82 -4.10
CA ASP A 324 -9.08 4.08 -2.87
C ASP A 324 -8.78 2.97 -1.87
N SER A 325 -8.58 3.34 -0.61
CA SER A 325 -8.43 2.42 0.51
C SER A 325 -8.82 3.15 1.78
N VAL A 326 -10.02 2.86 2.28
CA VAL A 326 -10.64 3.52 3.43
C VAL A 326 -11.29 2.51 4.35
N GLN A 327 -11.35 2.84 5.63
CA GLN A 327 -12.09 2.10 6.64
C GLN A 327 -12.98 3.01 7.46
N VAL A 328 -14.01 2.42 8.07
CA VAL A 328 -14.84 3.05 9.09
C VAL A 328 -14.96 2.10 10.27
N SER A 329 -14.53 2.55 11.44
CA SER A 329 -14.71 1.81 12.70
C SER A 329 -16.19 1.59 12.97
N LEU A 330 -16.61 0.34 13.15
CA LEU A 330 -18.00 0.00 13.45
C LEU A 330 -18.40 0.42 14.88
N LYS A 331 -17.45 0.79 15.74
CA LYS A 331 -17.70 1.20 17.13
C LYS A 331 -18.20 2.62 17.24
N ASP A 332 -17.53 3.57 16.60
CA ASP A 332 -17.78 5.01 16.69
C ASP A 332 -18.08 5.68 15.34
N LEU A 333 -17.98 4.92 14.24
CA LEU A 333 -18.06 5.41 12.88
C LEU A 333 -16.94 6.41 12.54
N ALA A 334 -15.78 6.34 13.21
CA ALA A 334 -14.63 7.11 12.79
C ALA A 334 -14.13 6.58 11.43
N LYS A 335 -14.09 7.45 10.42
CA LYS A 335 -13.54 7.15 9.10
C LYS A 335 -12.04 7.47 9.05
N SER A 336 -11.26 6.57 8.50
CA SER A 336 -9.84 6.77 8.28
C SER A 336 -9.37 6.11 6.99
N ASP A 337 -8.20 6.54 6.52
CA ASP A 337 -7.51 5.93 5.40
C ASP A 337 -6.85 4.62 5.83
N MET A 338 -6.82 3.64 4.92
CA MET A 338 -6.06 2.41 5.08
C MET A 338 -4.84 2.39 4.17
N ASP A 339 -3.83 1.62 4.54
CA ASP A 339 -2.74 1.29 3.61
C ASP A 339 -3.26 0.46 2.43
N THR A 340 -2.56 0.54 1.31
CA THR A 340 -2.80 -0.31 0.13
C THR A 340 -1.51 -0.43 -0.65
N PHE A 341 -1.28 -1.58 -1.28
CA PHE A 341 -0.20 -1.73 -2.25
C PHE A 341 -0.68 -1.60 -3.71
N GLY A 342 -1.83 -0.96 -3.89
CA GLY A 342 -2.40 -0.63 -5.19
C GLY A 342 -3.13 -1.79 -5.86
N LEU A 343 -3.68 -2.72 -5.07
CA LEU A 343 -4.46 -3.86 -5.54
C LEU A 343 -5.81 -3.91 -4.82
N ALA A 344 -6.92 -3.84 -5.57
CA ALA A 344 -8.26 -4.04 -5.02
C ALA A 344 -8.54 -5.50 -4.66
N THR A 345 -7.65 -6.40 -5.08
CA THR A 345 -7.70 -7.83 -4.77
C THR A 345 -7.20 -8.17 -3.36
N HIS A 346 -6.67 -7.18 -2.64
CA HIS A 346 -6.06 -7.35 -1.33
C HIS A 346 -6.48 -6.26 -0.35
N LEU A 347 -6.44 -6.57 0.94
CA LEU A 347 -6.41 -5.60 2.04
C LEU A 347 -5.02 -5.52 2.63
N VAL A 348 -4.69 -4.37 3.23
CA VAL A 348 -3.50 -4.25 4.08
C VAL A 348 -3.99 -3.99 5.50
N ILE A 349 -3.76 -4.97 6.38
CA ILE A 349 -4.12 -4.92 7.79
C ILE A 349 -2.83 -5.07 8.58
N ASP A 350 -2.51 -4.09 9.42
CA ASP A 350 -1.28 -4.06 10.24
C ASP A 350 0.02 -4.23 9.43
N GLY A 351 0.05 -3.66 8.22
CA GLY A 351 1.18 -3.76 7.29
C GLY A 351 1.28 -5.12 6.56
N VAL A 352 0.35 -6.04 6.81
CA VAL A 352 0.29 -7.36 6.15
C VAL A 352 -0.72 -7.31 5.02
N GLN A 353 -0.30 -7.71 3.82
CA GLN A 353 -1.18 -7.81 2.67
C GLN A 353 -1.96 -9.13 2.65
N ILE A 354 -3.29 -9.05 2.59
CA ILE A 354 -4.21 -10.18 2.70
C ILE A 354 -5.02 -10.30 1.43
N ALA A 355 -4.95 -11.46 0.76
CA ALA A 355 -5.75 -11.73 -0.43
C ALA A 355 -7.25 -11.84 -0.08
N LEU A 356 -8.08 -11.11 -0.82
CA LEU A 356 -9.55 -11.14 -0.72
C LEU A 356 -10.18 -12.25 -1.56
N LEU A 357 -9.40 -12.95 -2.38
CA LEU A 357 -9.88 -14.09 -3.14
C LEU A 357 -9.80 -15.38 -2.29
N PRO A 358 -10.83 -16.25 -2.30
CA PRO A 358 -10.77 -17.53 -1.62
C PRO A 358 -9.63 -18.41 -2.14
N GLU A 359 -9.08 -19.26 -1.27
CA GLU A 359 -8.01 -20.19 -1.65
C GLU A 359 -8.47 -21.13 -2.77
N GLY A 360 -7.57 -21.41 -3.72
CA GLY A 360 -7.85 -22.25 -4.89
C GLY A 360 -8.69 -21.59 -6.00
N LYS A 361 -9.13 -20.34 -5.83
CA LYS A 361 -9.79 -19.56 -6.88
C LYS A 361 -8.78 -18.66 -7.58
N THR A 362 -9.04 -18.31 -8.85
CA THR A 362 -8.23 -17.36 -9.63
C THR A 362 -9.01 -16.15 -10.12
N ARG A 363 -10.34 -16.12 -9.93
CA ARG A 363 -11.21 -15.00 -10.31
C ARG A 363 -12.27 -14.77 -9.24
N PHE A 364 -12.59 -13.51 -8.98
CA PHE A 364 -13.73 -13.17 -8.12
C PHE A 364 -15.05 -13.70 -8.67
N ALA A 365 -15.18 -13.89 -9.99
CA ALA A 365 -16.36 -14.52 -10.57
C ALA A 365 -16.65 -15.94 -10.04
N ASP A 366 -15.65 -16.62 -9.46
CA ASP A 366 -15.76 -18.00 -9.00
C ASP A 366 -16.06 -18.11 -7.48
N MET A 367 -16.25 -16.99 -6.78
CA MET A 367 -16.64 -16.95 -5.36
C MET A 367 -18.18 -16.77 -5.21
N ASP A 368 -18.71 -17.01 -4.01
CA ASP A 368 -20.09 -16.68 -3.68
C ASP A 368 -20.34 -15.17 -3.77
N PHE A 369 -21.55 -14.73 -4.09
CA PHE A 369 -21.85 -13.30 -4.27
C PHE A 369 -21.27 -12.41 -3.18
N TYR A 370 -21.42 -12.85 -1.92
CA TYR A 370 -20.84 -12.28 -0.73
C TYR A 370 -20.17 -13.40 0.07
N GLN A 371 -18.86 -13.29 0.31
CA GLN A 371 -18.05 -14.32 0.95
C GLN A 371 -17.50 -13.83 2.28
N VAL A 372 -17.45 -14.70 3.28
CA VAL A 372 -16.64 -14.48 4.49
C VAL A 372 -15.41 -15.38 4.44
N LEU A 373 -14.24 -14.78 4.67
CA LEU A 373 -12.94 -15.43 4.76
C LEU A 373 -12.45 -15.39 6.19
N THR A 374 -11.79 -16.47 6.64
CA THR A 374 -11.00 -16.47 7.88
C THR A 374 -9.52 -16.41 7.51
N LYS A 375 -8.79 -15.44 8.06
CA LYS A 375 -7.36 -15.24 7.80
C LYS A 375 -6.61 -15.05 9.11
N ASN A 376 -5.51 -15.79 9.30
CA ASN A 376 -4.61 -15.56 10.41
C ASN A 376 -3.62 -14.44 10.05
N ILE A 377 -3.58 -13.38 10.85
CA ILE A 377 -2.72 -12.21 10.67
C ILE A 377 -1.94 -12.03 11.98
N ASN A 378 -0.63 -12.21 11.94
CA ASN A 378 0.26 -12.07 13.10
C ASN A 378 -0.22 -12.85 14.34
N GLY A 379 -0.73 -14.07 14.15
CA GLY A 379 -1.20 -14.94 15.24
C GLY A 379 -2.64 -14.69 15.70
N LYS A 380 -3.38 -13.80 15.03
CA LYS A 380 -4.79 -13.51 15.32
C LYS A 380 -5.67 -13.89 14.13
N ASP A 381 -6.82 -14.50 14.40
CA ASP A 381 -7.79 -14.81 13.35
C ASP A 381 -8.68 -13.60 13.07
N TYR A 382 -8.88 -13.30 11.79
CA TYR A 382 -9.77 -12.24 11.31
C TYR A 382 -10.85 -12.85 10.42
N LYS A 383 -12.08 -12.38 10.61
CA LYS A 383 -13.19 -12.60 9.69
C LYS A 383 -13.28 -11.42 8.74
N ILE A 384 -13.17 -11.67 7.45
CA ILE A 384 -13.21 -10.65 6.40
C ILE A 384 -14.36 -10.97 5.47
N SER A 385 -15.37 -10.11 5.41
CA SER A 385 -16.40 -10.20 4.40
C SER A 385 -16.00 -9.47 3.12
N VAL A 386 -16.35 -10.05 1.97
CA VAL A 386 -15.90 -9.61 0.66
C VAL A 386 -17.09 -9.54 -0.28
N CYS A 387 -17.48 -8.32 -0.63
CA CYS A 387 -18.42 -8.05 -1.70
C CYS A 387 -17.67 -7.44 -2.91
N CYS A 388 -17.90 -7.88 -4.14
CA CYS A 388 -18.78 -8.97 -4.53
C CYS A 388 -18.19 -9.74 -5.71
N ASN A 389 -18.71 -10.95 -5.96
CA ASN A 389 -18.21 -11.81 -7.04
C ASN A 389 -18.35 -11.21 -8.45
N ASN A 390 -19.18 -10.18 -8.65
CA ASN A 390 -19.38 -9.52 -9.94
C ASN A 390 -18.43 -8.34 -10.16
N LEU A 391 -17.78 -7.84 -9.11
CA LEU A 391 -16.83 -6.74 -9.16
C LEU A 391 -15.40 -7.29 -9.25
N ASP A 392 -14.51 -6.65 -10.00
CA ASP A 392 -13.12 -7.07 -10.21
C ASP A 392 -12.11 -6.03 -9.70
N TYR A 393 -12.49 -4.75 -9.72
CA TYR A 393 -11.60 -3.60 -9.48
C TYR A 393 -11.99 -2.77 -8.27
N VAL A 394 -13.11 -3.11 -7.62
CA VAL A 394 -13.50 -2.58 -6.31
C VAL A 394 -13.99 -3.72 -5.41
N LYS A 395 -13.67 -3.62 -4.12
CA LYS A 395 -14.18 -4.49 -3.05
C LYS A 395 -14.56 -3.68 -1.84
N PHE A 396 -15.60 -4.14 -1.17
CA PHE A 396 -16.05 -3.57 0.09
C PHE A 396 -16.67 -4.67 0.95
N GLY A 397 -16.79 -4.41 2.25
CA GLY A 397 -17.30 -5.34 3.23
C GLY A 397 -16.85 -4.94 4.62
N THR A 398 -16.67 -5.92 5.49
CA THR A 398 -16.20 -5.74 6.86
C THR A 398 -15.00 -6.61 7.17
N PHE A 399 -14.19 -6.19 8.13
CA PHE A 399 -13.23 -7.07 8.78
C PHE A 399 -13.26 -6.88 10.29
N GLU A 400 -13.10 -7.97 11.04
CA GLU A 400 -13.03 -7.95 12.50
C GLU A 400 -12.14 -9.07 13.01
N GLN A 401 -11.49 -8.86 14.15
CA GLN A 401 -10.72 -9.91 14.82
C GLN A 401 -11.70 -10.90 15.47
N ASP A 402 -11.57 -12.18 15.17
CA ASP A 402 -12.40 -13.27 15.71
C ASP A 402 -12.06 -13.52 17.19
N SER A 403 -12.64 -12.69 18.06
CA SER A 403 -12.39 -12.69 19.51
C SER A 403 -13.70 -12.43 20.27
N GLN A 404 -13.75 -12.89 21.52
CA GLN A 404 -14.96 -12.81 22.35
C GLN A 404 -15.44 -11.37 22.61
N ASP A 405 -14.56 -10.37 22.48
CA ASP A 405 -14.90 -8.96 22.71
C ASP A 405 -15.41 -8.21 21.46
N ASN A 406 -15.24 -8.76 20.24
CA ASN A 406 -15.71 -8.31 18.91
C ASN A 406 -16.00 -6.80 18.71
N LYS A 407 -15.21 -5.89 19.32
CA LYS A 407 -15.50 -4.44 19.39
C LYS A 407 -14.78 -3.60 18.34
N ASP A 408 -13.84 -4.19 17.60
CA ASP A 408 -12.92 -3.48 16.70
C ASP A 408 -13.17 -3.83 15.23
N GLY A 409 -14.42 -4.16 14.89
CA GLY A 409 -14.83 -4.37 13.51
C GLY A 409 -14.78 -3.08 12.69
N HIS A 410 -14.46 -3.20 11.41
CA HIS A 410 -14.37 -2.09 10.47
C HIS A 410 -15.16 -2.42 9.20
N GLN A 411 -15.86 -1.44 8.65
CA GLN A 411 -16.22 -1.44 7.23
C GLN A 411 -15.04 -0.98 6.40
N TYR A 412 -14.88 -1.50 5.18
CA TYR A 412 -13.82 -1.07 4.27
C TYR A 412 -14.30 -0.89 2.84
N LEU A 413 -13.56 -0.10 2.07
CA LEU A 413 -13.62 -0.07 0.61
C LEU A 413 -12.21 0.06 0.05
N VAL A 414 -11.88 -0.80 -0.91
CA VAL A 414 -10.65 -0.74 -1.72
C VAL A 414 -10.97 -0.74 -3.20
N GLY A 415 -10.24 0.04 -4.00
CA GLY A 415 -10.50 0.13 -5.42
C GLY A 415 -9.32 0.60 -6.27
N GLU A 416 -9.25 0.11 -7.51
CA GLU A 416 -8.29 0.49 -8.56
C GLU A 416 -8.95 1.45 -9.54
N ARG A 417 -8.65 2.74 -9.43
CA ARG A 417 -9.30 3.80 -10.21
C ARG A 417 -9.07 3.63 -11.70
N THR A 418 -10.11 3.89 -12.48
CA THR A 418 -9.98 4.11 -13.92
C THR A 418 -9.10 5.34 -14.18
N ALA A 419 -8.20 5.26 -15.15
CA ALA A 419 -7.44 6.44 -15.55
C ALA A 419 -8.37 7.53 -16.10
N VAL A 420 -8.11 8.80 -15.80
CA VAL A 420 -8.95 9.91 -16.28
C VAL A 420 -9.09 9.90 -17.81
N ALA A 421 -8.01 9.55 -18.52
CA ALA A 421 -8.00 9.45 -19.98
C ALA A 421 -8.89 8.34 -20.55
N ASP A 422 -9.18 7.31 -19.74
CA ASP A 422 -9.92 6.11 -20.10
C ASP A 422 -11.41 6.18 -19.73
N LEU A 423 -11.86 7.28 -19.10
CA LEU A 423 -13.28 7.47 -18.79
C LEU A 423 -14.12 7.56 -20.08
N PRO A 424 -15.37 7.02 -20.09
CA PRO A 424 -16.27 7.17 -21.22
C PRO A 424 -16.51 8.64 -21.58
N LYS A 425 -16.57 8.94 -22.88
CA LYS A 425 -16.72 10.31 -23.40
C LYS A 425 -18.05 10.55 -24.12
N GLU A 426 -18.82 9.49 -24.35
CA GLU A 426 -20.10 9.59 -25.05
C GLU A 426 -21.13 10.35 -24.20
N ALA A 427 -21.88 11.25 -24.83
CA ALA A 427 -22.94 12.03 -24.20
C ALA A 427 -24.21 11.18 -24.02
N ARG A 428 -24.13 10.19 -23.12
CA ARG A 428 -25.27 9.37 -22.68
C ARG A 428 -25.16 9.04 -21.20
N SER A 429 -26.29 8.62 -20.63
CA SER A 429 -26.31 8.05 -19.29
C SER A 429 -25.93 6.56 -19.34
N TYR A 430 -25.05 6.15 -18.43
CA TYR A 430 -24.67 4.78 -18.17
C TYR A 430 -25.29 4.34 -16.86
N ARG A 431 -25.98 3.19 -16.87
CA ARG A 431 -26.61 2.66 -15.67
C ARG A 431 -25.70 1.66 -14.99
N TYR A 432 -25.45 1.85 -13.70
CA TYR A 432 -24.71 0.91 -12.88
C TYR A 432 -25.66 0.27 -11.87
N THR A 433 -25.52 -1.05 -11.69
CA THR A 433 -26.34 -1.82 -10.75
C THR A 433 -25.46 -2.65 -9.84
N GLY A 434 -25.83 -2.74 -8.57
CA GLY A 434 -25.11 -3.51 -7.58
C GLY A 434 -25.82 -3.53 -6.24
N THR A 435 -25.04 -3.47 -5.18
CA THR A 435 -25.49 -3.65 -3.79
C THR A 435 -24.71 -2.73 -2.85
N TRP A 436 -25.00 -2.79 -1.56
CA TRP A 436 -24.33 -2.02 -0.52
C TRP A 436 -24.29 -2.78 0.82
N ASP A 437 -23.38 -2.36 1.71
CA ASP A 437 -23.22 -2.81 3.09
C ASP A 437 -23.27 -1.56 3.99
N GLY A 438 -24.12 -1.55 5.00
CA GLY A 438 -24.30 -0.34 5.80
C GLY A 438 -24.80 -0.51 7.22
N ILE A 439 -24.39 0.42 8.07
CA ILE A 439 -24.88 0.63 9.43
C ILE A 439 -25.45 2.04 9.57
N ILE A 440 -26.59 2.14 10.24
CA ILE A 440 -27.31 3.37 10.53
C ILE A 440 -27.56 3.41 12.04
N ARG A 441 -27.23 4.54 12.68
CA ARG A 441 -27.47 4.75 14.11
C ARG A 441 -28.36 5.96 14.30
N SER A 442 -29.56 5.74 14.82
CA SER A 442 -30.46 6.81 15.17
C SER A 442 -29.91 7.61 16.34
N LYS A 443 -30.14 8.93 16.33
CA LYS A 443 -29.91 9.80 17.48
C LYS A 443 -30.66 9.35 18.75
N ASN A 444 -31.72 8.56 18.60
CA ASN A 444 -32.55 8.01 19.68
C ASN A 444 -32.08 6.62 20.16
N GLY A 445 -30.93 6.12 19.69
CA GLY A 445 -30.32 4.88 20.16
C GLY A 445 -30.63 3.62 19.34
N GLY A 446 -31.57 3.67 18.39
CA GLY A 446 -31.83 2.55 17.47
C GLY A 446 -30.68 2.33 16.49
N VAL A 447 -30.34 1.07 16.22
CA VAL A 447 -29.31 0.69 15.24
C VAL A 447 -29.95 -0.23 14.19
N GLY A 448 -29.65 0.03 12.92
CA GLY A 448 -30.10 -0.81 11.81
C GLY A 448 -29.05 -0.82 10.71
N GLY A 449 -29.32 -1.59 9.67
CA GLY A 449 -28.37 -1.83 8.60
C GLY A 449 -28.76 -3.05 7.79
N ASP A 450 -28.18 -3.17 6.60
CA ASP A 450 -28.34 -4.33 5.75
C ASP A 450 -26.97 -4.73 5.19
N SER A 451 -26.84 -6.02 4.87
CA SER A 451 -25.67 -6.58 4.18
C SER A 451 -25.93 -6.71 2.68
N PRO A 452 -24.87 -6.90 1.88
CA PRO A 452 -25.01 -7.11 0.45
C PRO A 452 -25.88 -8.32 0.08
N SER A 453 -26.71 -8.18 -0.97
CA SER A 453 -27.52 -9.28 -1.47
C SER A 453 -27.75 -9.23 -2.98
N ASP A 454 -27.81 -10.41 -3.60
CA ASP A 454 -28.19 -10.64 -5.00
C ASP A 454 -29.62 -11.18 -5.16
N LYS A 455 -30.37 -11.28 -4.06
CA LYS A 455 -31.77 -11.75 -4.07
C LYS A 455 -32.67 -10.68 -4.69
N ALA A 456 -33.80 -11.11 -5.27
CA ALA A 456 -34.76 -10.20 -5.92
C ALA A 456 -35.26 -9.05 -5.01
N HIS A 457 -35.40 -9.30 -3.71
CA HIS A 457 -35.79 -8.31 -2.70
C HIS A 457 -34.63 -7.91 -1.78
N GLY A 458 -33.39 -8.15 -2.22
CA GLY A 458 -32.18 -7.78 -1.51
C GLY A 458 -31.86 -6.29 -1.58
N THR A 459 -30.78 -5.91 -0.92
CA THR A 459 -30.14 -4.60 -1.04
C THR A 459 -29.73 -4.33 -2.48
N ARG A 460 -30.05 -3.12 -2.96
CA ARG A 460 -29.74 -2.71 -4.34
C ARG A 460 -29.13 -1.32 -4.34
N SER A 461 -28.11 -1.13 -5.17
CA SER A 461 -27.57 0.16 -5.54
C SER A 461 -27.78 0.37 -7.04
N ILE A 462 -28.32 1.53 -7.41
CA ILE A 462 -28.66 1.86 -8.79
C ILE A 462 -28.14 3.27 -9.05
N PHE A 463 -27.31 3.45 -10.06
CA PHE A 463 -26.78 4.76 -10.43
C PHE A 463 -26.95 5.02 -11.91
N ASP A 464 -27.33 6.25 -12.25
CA ASP A 464 -27.34 6.78 -13.60
C ASP A 464 -26.22 7.83 -13.70
N VAL A 465 -25.24 7.56 -14.55
CA VAL A 465 -23.98 8.31 -14.63
C VAL A 465 -23.83 8.91 -16.02
N ASN A 466 -23.70 10.22 -16.09
CA ASN A 466 -23.41 10.93 -17.34
C ASN A 466 -22.04 11.60 -17.24
N PHE A 467 -21.05 11.04 -17.93
CA PHE A 467 -19.67 11.53 -17.92
C PHE A 467 -19.51 12.87 -18.66
N ALA A 468 -20.31 13.12 -19.71
CA ALA A 468 -20.27 14.37 -20.47
C ALA A 468 -20.82 15.53 -19.63
N ASP A 469 -21.96 15.32 -18.95
CA ASP A 469 -22.59 16.30 -18.07
C ASP A 469 -21.95 16.34 -16.67
N LYS A 470 -20.98 15.45 -16.41
CA LYS A 470 -20.31 15.26 -15.11
C LYS A 470 -21.29 15.08 -13.95
N LYS A 471 -22.36 14.32 -14.19
CA LYS A 471 -23.47 14.12 -13.23
C LYS A 471 -23.56 12.65 -12.82
N ILE A 472 -23.87 12.42 -11.56
CA ILE A 472 -24.22 11.11 -11.02
C ILE A 472 -25.46 11.22 -10.13
N GLU A 473 -26.46 10.41 -10.43
CA GLU A 473 -27.65 10.23 -9.60
C GLU A 473 -27.72 8.77 -9.17
N GLY A 474 -28.16 8.54 -7.93
CA GLY A 474 -28.17 7.21 -7.36
C GLY A 474 -29.32 6.93 -6.42
N LYS A 475 -29.60 5.66 -6.23
CA LYS A 475 -30.57 5.13 -5.27
C LYS A 475 -29.93 3.98 -4.50
N LEU A 476 -30.00 4.03 -3.18
CA LEU A 476 -29.72 2.88 -2.32
C LEU A 476 -31.06 2.39 -1.76
N ILE A 477 -31.33 1.11 -1.99
CA ILE A 477 -32.59 0.46 -1.67
C ILE A 477 -32.28 -0.65 -0.66
N ALA A 478 -32.96 -0.62 0.48
CA ALA A 478 -32.87 -1.62 1.55
C ALA A 478 -33.58 -2.93 1.17
N ASN A 479 -33.41 -3.94 1.99
CA ASN A 479 -34.16 -5.19 1.86
C ASN A 479 -35.67 -4.92 1.82
N ASP A 480 -36.37 -5.63 0.92
CA ASP A 480 -37.80 -5.48 0.63
C ASP A 480 -38.24 -4.07 0.19
N GLY A 481 -37.29 -3.17 -0.11
CA GLY A 481 -37.55 -1.81 -0.59
C GLY A 481 -38.02 -1.76 -2.05
N LEU A 482 -38.68 -0.65 -2.41
CA LEU A 482 -39.14 -0.38 -3.77
C LEU A 482 -38.25 0.67 -4.45
N ASP A 483 -38.01 0.52 -5.75
CA ASP A 483 -37.20 1.45 -6.56
C ASP A 483 -37.75 2.90 -6.56
N GLU A 484 -39.06 3.04 -6.43
CA GLU A 484 -39.77 4.33 -6.33
C GLU A 484 -39.71 4.95 -4.93
N LYS A 485 -39.29 4.17 -3.92
CA LYS A 485 -39.14 4.59 -2.52
C LYS A 485 -37.80 4.12 -1.96
N PRO A 486 -36.68 4.62 -2.53
CA PRO A 486 -35.36 4.23 -2.06
C PRO A 486 -35.14 4.72 -0.63
N MET A 487 -34.27 4.00 0.11
CA MET A 487 -33.82 4.43 1.43
C MET A 487 -33.05 5.76 1.32
N LEU A 488 -32.13 5.84 0.35
CA LEU A 488 -31.38 7.06 0.04
C LEU A 488 -31.47 7.38 -1.44
N THR A 489 -31.66 8.67 -1.74
CA THR A 489 -31.40 9.25 -3.06
C THR A 489 -30.08 10.02 -3.01
N LEU A 490 -29.24 9.82 -4.01
CA LEU A 490 -27.91 10.38 -4.14
C LEU A 490 -27.88 11.31 -5.35
N ASP A 491 -27.38 12.52 -5.17
CA ASP A 491 -27.16 13.49 -6.24
C ASP A 491 -25.76 14.10 -6.08
N GLY A 492 -24.97 14.03 -7.14
CA GLY A 492 -23.56 14.39 -7.10
C GLY A 492 -22.96 14.73 -8.45
N LYS A 493 -21.68 15.09 -8.41
CA LYS A 493 -20.90 15.50 -9.58
C LYS A 493 -19.65 14.66 -9.72
N ILE A 494 -19.21 14.51 -10.97
CA ILE A 494 -17.98 13.83 -11.35
C ILE A 494 -16.84 14.84 -11.40
N GLU A 495 -15.73 14.52 -10.72
CA GLU A 495 -14.49 15.28 -10.74
C GLU A 495 -13.30 14.33 -10.90
N GLY A 496 -12.49 14.57 -11.94
CA GLY A 496 -11.45 13.63 -12.34
C GLY A 496 -12.05 12.24 -12.63
N ASN A 497 -11.51 11.21 -11.98
CA ASN A 497 -11.99 9.83 -12.03
C ASN A 497 -12.82 9.44 -10.78
N GLY A 498 -13.34 10.44 -10.05
CA GLY A 498 -14.17 10.25 -8.88
C GLY A 498 -15.46 11.04 -8.94
N PHE A 499 -16.22 10.92 -7.86
CA PHE A 499 -17.45 11.69 -7.68
C PHE A 499 -17.70 11.98 -6.20
N SER A 500 -18.46 13.03 -5.97
CA SER A 500 -18.97 13.35 -4.63
C SER A 500 -20.31 14.08 -4.70
N GLY A 501 -21.06 14.04 -3.61
CA GLY A 501 -22.39 14.66 -3.54
C GLY A 501 -23.06 14.47 -2.19
N ILE A 502 -24.39 14.56 -2.20
CA ILE A 502 -25.24 14.40 -1.01
C ILE A 502 -26.19 13.21 -1.19
N ALA A 503 -26.27 12.39 -0.14
CA ALA A 503 -27.21 11.28 0.01
C ALA A 503 -28.26 11.65 1.06
N LYS A 504 -29.54 11.51 0.73
CA LYS A 504 -30.64 11.90 1.62
C LYS A 504 -31.79 10.90 1.62
N THR A 505 -32.43 10.74 2.78
CA THR A 505 -33.73 10.06 2.87
C THR A 505 -34.83 10.90 2.23
N GLY A 506 -35.98 10.28 1.95
CA GLY A 506 -37.21 11.03 1.63
C GLY A 506 -37.70 11.87 2.82
N GLU A 507 -38.68 12.75 2.58
CA GLU A 507 -39.22 13.67 3.60
C GLU A 507 -39.76 12.95 4.84
N LYS A 508 -40.34 11.75 4.65
CA LYS A 508 -40.87 10.91 5.75
C LYS A 508 -39.79 10.13 6.51
N GLY A 509 -38.52 10.29 6.13
CA GLY A 509 -37.41 9.51 6.68
C GLY A 509 -37.42 8.06 6.22
N PHE A 510 -36.61 7.23 6.88
CA PHE A 510 -36.53 5.79 6.65
C PHE A 510 -36.67 5.04 7.97
N ASN A 511 -37.53 4.02 8.02
CA ASN A 511 -37.70 3.20 9.22
C ASN A 511 -36.68 2.05 9.23
N ILE A 512 -35.69 2.14 10.12
CA ILE A 512 -34.64 1.11 10.29
C ILE A 512 -35.12 -0.11 11.09
N ASP A 513 -36.33 -0.04 11.65
CA ASP A 513 -36.97 -1.10 12.42
C ASP A 513 -38.41 -1.32 11.92
N ASN A 514 -38.51 -1.73 10.66
CA ASN A 514 -39.79 -1.89 9.97
C ASN A 514 -40.61 -3.12 10.44
N LYS A 515 -40.02 -3.99 11.26
CA LYS A 515 -40.66 -5.17 11.84
C LYS A 515 -41.17 -4.94 13.27
N SER A 516 -40.86 -3.80 13.89
CA SER A 516 -41.32 -3.48 15.23
C SER A 516 -42.82 -3.21 15.30
N THR A 517 -43.45 -3.75 16.35
CA THR A 517 -44.88 -3.61 16.65
C THR A 517 -45.20 -2.39 17.52
N THR A 518 -44.19 -1.64 17.98
CA THR A 518 -44.34 -0.52 18.93
C THR A 518 -44.06 0.87 18.34
N GLY A 519 -44.03 0.97 17.00
CA GLY A 519 -43.70 2.21 16.28
C GLY A 519 -42.20 2.31 16.04
N GLY A 520 -41.75 1.77 14.90
CA GLY A 520 -40.33 1.62 14.55
C GLY A 520 -39.51 2.91 14.54
N THR A 521 -38.19 2.76 14.43
CA THR A 521 -37.24 3.88 14.50
C THR A 521 -37.07 4.54 13.13
N VAL A 522 -37.54 5.79 13.00
CA VAL A 522 -37.37 6.58 11.77
C VAL A 522 -36.13 7.47 11.86
N VAL A 523 -35.27 7.39 10.84
CA VAL A 523 -34.10 8.25 10.67
C VAL A 523 -34.28 9.23 9.52
N HIS A 524 -33.64 10.40 9.62
CA HIS A 524 -33.56 11.39 8.55
C HIS A 524 -32.09 11.67 8.25
N LEU A 525 -31.61 11.11 7.14
CA LEU A 525 -30.21 11.22 6.75
C LEU A 525 -30.04 12.34 5.72
N ASN A 526 -28.96 13.11 5.90
CA ASN A 526 -28.42 14.06 4.94
C ASN A 526 -26.90 14.02 5.11
N ALA A 527 -26.25 13.16 4.33
CA ALA A 527 -24.86 12.80 4.48
C ALA A 527 -24.10 13.04 3.18
N LYS A 528 -22.80 13.34 3.30
CA LYS A 528 -21.94 13.37 2.12
C LYS A 528 -21.72 11.95 1.62
N PHE A 529 -21.60 11.81 0.31
CA PHE A 529 -21.04 10.61 -0.30
C PHE A 529 -19.88 10.97 -1.22
N GLU A 530 -18.96 10.03 -1.35
CA GLU A 530 -17.82 10.13 -2.25
C GLU A 530 -17.47 8.75 -2.79
N GLY A 531 -16.85 8.70 -3.96
CA GLY A 531 -16.46 7.44 -4.57
C GLY A 531 -15.59 7.61 -5.82
N GLY A 532 -15.43 6.50 -6.51
CA GLY A 532 -14.55 6.34 -7.65
C GLY A 532 -15.18 5.51 -8.76
N PHE A 533 -14.66 5.73 -9.97
CA PHE A 533 -14.83 4.80 -11.08
C PHE A 533 -13.62 3.87 -11.12
N TYR A 534 -13.87 2.57 -11.32
CA TYR A 534 -12.85 1.53 -11.19
C TYR A 534 -12.79 0.64 -12.44
N GLY A 535 -11.58 0.12 -12.67
CA GLY A 535 -11.29 -0.80 -13.77
C GLY A 535 -11.28 -0.15 -15.15
N PRO A 536 -11.09 -0.95 -16.21
CA PRO A 536 -11.08 -0.47 -17.59
C PRO A 536 -12.38 0.26 -17.94
N GLN A 537 -12.26 1.43 -18.57
CA GLN A 537 -13.39 2.21 -19.08
C GLN A 537 -14.49 2.51 -18.05
N ALA A 538 -14.15 2.62 -16.76
CA ALA A 538 -15.12 2.81 -15.68
C ALA A 538 -16.21 1.73 -15.67
N ALA A 539 -15.86 0.46 -15.91
CA ALA A 539 -16.82 -0.65 -15.89
C ALA A 539 -17.49 -0.83 -14.51
N GLU A 540 -16.84 -0.36 -13.45
CA GLU A 540 -17.31 -0.45 -12.07
C GLU A 540 -17.29 0.92 -11.41
N LEU A 541 -18.15 1.07 -10.39
CA LEU A 541 -18.12 2.21 -9.48
C LEU A 541 -18.32 1.73 -8.05
N GLY A 542 -18.06 2.62 -7.11
CA GLY A 542 -18.26 2.35 -5.70
C GLY A 542 -17.77 3.50 -4.83
N GLY A 543 -18.25 3.55 -3.60
CA GLY A 543 -18.02 4.66 -2.72
C GLY A 543 -18.60 4.45 -1.34
N ILE A 544 -18.64 5.53 -0.57
CA ILE A 544 -19.14 5.54 0.79
C ILE A 544 -20.08 6.73 1.01
N VAL A 545 -21.22 6.46 1.64
CA VAL A 545 -22.07 7.46 2.30
C VAL A 545 -21.69 7.48 3.76
N HIS A 546 -21.30 8.64 4.29
CA HIS A 546 -20.75 8.69 5.65
C HIS A 546 -21.14 9.96 6.42
N SER A 547 -21.52 9.79 7.69
CA SER A 547 -21.75 10.87 8.66
C SER A 547 -21.66 10.34 10.09
N ALA A 548 -20.65 10.79 10.86
CA ALA A 548 -20.41 10.36 12.25
C ALA A 548 -20.48 11.50 13.30
N GLU A 549 -20.28 12.75 12.89
CA GLU A 549 -19.79 13.84 13.77
C GLU A 549 -20.83 14.87 14.23
N ILE A 550 -22.13 14.55 14.25
CA ILE A 550 -23.13 15.56 14.62
C ILE A 550 -23.93 15.13 15.85
N ASN A 551 -23.73 15.86 16.96
CA ASN A 551 -24.54 15.75 18.17
C ASN A 551 -26.03 15.91 17.80
N ASN A 552 -26.88 15.02 18.31
CA ASN A 552 -28.32 15.00 18.08
C ASN A 552 -28.77 14.77 16.62
N LYS A 553 -27.95 14.13 15.77
CA LYS A 553 -28.36 13.67 14.43
C LYS A 553 -28.13 12.18 14.24
N ASP A 554 -28.88 11.60 13.31
CA ASP A 554 -28.69 10.23 12.87
C ASP A 554 -27.34 10.08 12.15
N LYS A 555 -26.68 8.96 12.37
CA LYS A 555 -25.36 8.63 11.82
C LYS A 555 -25.49 7.49 10.82
N VAL A 556 -24.60 7.48 9.83
CA VAL A 556 -24.61 6.48 8.77
C VAL A 556 -23.20 6.19 8.27
N SER A 557 -22.95 4.92 7.97
CA SER A 557 -21.84 4.47 7.15
C SER A 557 -22.36 3.39 6.21
N ILE A 558 -22.35 3.67 4.91
CA ILE A 558 -22.76 2.72 3.87
C ILE A 558 -21.69 2.69 2.80
N THR A 559 -21.08 1.53 2.58
CA THR A 559 -20.24 1.26 1.41
C THR A 559 -21.09 0.66 0.31
N PHE A 560 -20.85 1.06 -0.93
CA PHE A 560 -21.61 0.57 -2.08
C PHE A 560 -20.71 0.32 -3.27
N GLY A 561 -21.15 -0.57 -4.15
CA GLY A 561 -20.52 -0.84 -5.43
C GLY A 561 -21.53 -1.23 -6.49
N GLY A 562 -21.18 -1.02 -7.75
CA GLY A 562 -22.03 -1.32 -8.90
C GLY A 562 -21.22 -1.56 -10.17
N LYS A 563 -21.79 -2.36 -11.06
CA LYS A 563 -21.25 -2.67 -12.38
C LYS A 563 -22.15 -2.09 -13.46
N ARG A 564 -21.53 -1.55 -14.51
CA ARG A 564 -22.19 -0.90 -15.65
C ARG A 564 -22.99 -1.87 -16.51
#